data_AF-A0A8X8KMW2-F1
#
_entry.id   AF-A0A8X8KMW2-F1
#
_cell.length_a   1.000
_cell.length_b   1.000
_cell.length_c   1.000
_cell.angle_alpha   90.00
_cell.angle_beta   90.00
_cell.angle_gamma   90.00
#
_symmetry.space_group_name_H-M   'P 1'
#
loop_
_entity.id
_entity.type
_entity.pdbx_description
1 polymer ?
#
loop_
_entity_poly.entity_id
_entity_poly.type
_entity_poly.pdbx_seq_one_letter_code
_entity_poly.pdbx_strand_id
1 'polypeptide(L)'
;MRPSDVRECTFNARATGRWHPGWTIAGDLVKAWPSHPHWAMDSDRGLIGMGGANPLAPGVAAIWFLGTRLADAEWRMMTRLCARFIAMKQAEFPRMGNVLPQGMATRRRWLAHLGFDFPAGEAQQGECGLVTFWTRARSTAPTPE
;
A
#
# COMPACT_ATOMS: atom_id res chain seq x y z
N MET A 1 -1.06 15.29 5.32
CA MET A 1 -1.28 13.83 5.22
C MET A 1 -2.56 13.43 5.95
N ARG A 2 -3.22 12.35 5.54
CA ARG A 2 -4.44 11.84 6.17
C ARG A 2 -4.13 11.25 7.55
N PRO A 3 -4.96 11.49 8.58
CA PRO A 3 -4.72 10.96 9.92
C PRO A 3 -4.59 9.43 10.00
N SER A 4 -5.29 8.68 9.14
CA SER A 4 -5.17 7.21 9.10
C SER A 4 -3.78 6.76 8.65
N ASP A 5 -3.22 7.40 7.64
CA ASP A 5 -1.90 7.04 7.09
C ASP A 5 -0.81 7.39 8.11
N VAL A 6 -0.99 8.49 8.86
CA VAL A 6 -0.08 8.83 9.97
C VAL A 6 -0.09 7.75 11.05
N ARG A 7 -1.28 7.30 11.46
CA ARG A 7 -1.40 6.21 12.45
C ARG A 7 -0.82 4.91 11.93
N GLU A 8 -1.11 4.54 10.68
CA GLU A 8 -0.62 3.34 10.03
C GLU A 8 0.92 3.32 9.98
N CYS A 9 1.54 4.37 9.43
CA CYS A 9 2.99 4.46 9.32
C CYS A 9 3.67 4.50 10.70
N THR A 10 3.09 5.20 11.68
CA THR A 10 3.64 5.23 13.05
C THR A 10 3.57 3.85 13.71
N PHE A 11 2.45 3.15 13.54
CA PHE A 11 2.30 1.79 14.05
C PHE A 11 3.32 0.86 13.41
N ASN A 12 3.44 0.88 12.07
CA ASN A 12 4.39 0.05 11.34
C ASN A 12 5.83 0.34 11.77
N ALA A 13 6.20 1.62 11.95
CA ALA A 13 7.53 2.01 12.41
C ALA A 13 7.84 1.45 13.81
N ARG A 14 6.87 1.49 14.74
CA ARG A 14 7.03 0.92 16.08
C ARG A 14 7.14 -0.60 16.05
N ALA A 15 6.22 -1.24 15.32
CA ALA A 15 6.15 -2.70 15.17
C ALA A 15 7.40 -3.30 14.51
N THR A 16 8.14 -2.50 13.72
CA THR A 16 9.36 -2.94 13.01
C THR A 16 10.65 -2.39 13.60
N GLY A 17 10.59 -1.72 14.77
CA GLY A 17 11.77 -1.14 15.43
C GLY A 17 12.40 0.06 14.71
N ARG A 18 11.74 0.62 13.70
CA ARG A 18 12.20 1.80 12.93
C ARG A 18 11.81 3.14 13.58
N TRP A 19 10.97 3.11 14.61
CA TRP A 19 10.54 4.32 15.30
C TRP A 19 11.63 4.88 16.21
N HIS A 20 11.78 6.20 16.23
CA HIS A 20 12.67 6.95 17.14
C HIS A 20 12.05 8.32 17.49
N PRO A 21 12.55 9.04 18.53
CA PRO A 21 11.98 10.31 18.99
C PRO A 21 11.91 11.46 17.97
N GLY A 22 12.64 11.35 16.85
CA GLY A 22 12.62 12.32 15.75
C GLY A 22 11.96 11.79 14.47
N TRP A 23 11.28 10.63 14.55
CA TRP A 23 10.74 9.96 13.38
C TRP A 23 9.65 10.80 12.72
N THR A 24 9.74 10.96 11.41
CA THR A 24 8.72 11.63 10.60
C THR A 24 8.46 10.84 9.33
N ILE A 25 7.21 10.85 8.86
CA ILE A 25 6.87 10.18 7.60
C ILE A 25 7.67 10.77 6.44
N ALA A 26 7.77 12.10 6.35
CA ALA A 26 8.54 12.75 5.30
C ALA A 26 10.05 12.44 5.40
N GLY A 27 10.62 12.43 6.60
CA GLY A 27 12.04 12.21 6.80
C GLY A 27 12.47 10.76 6.60
N ASP A 28 11.72 9.80 7.12
CA ASP A 28 12.16 8.40 7.20
C ASP A 28 11.63 7.54 6.06
N LEU A 29 10.46 7.88 5.50
CA LEU A 29 9.85 7.18 4.39
C LEU A 29 10.49 7.60 3.05
N VAL A 30 10.85 8.88 2.89
CA VAL A 30 11.59 9.38 1.71
C VAL A 30 13.05 8.90 1.72
N LYS A 31 13.70 8.88 2.89
CA LYS A 31 15.07 8.33 3.02
C LYS A 31 15.13 6.83 2.74
N ALA A 32 14.06 6.08 3.06
CA ALA A 32 14.03 4.65 2.81
C ALA A 32 14.01 4.30 1.31
N TRP A 33 13.53 5.19 0.43
CA TRP A 33 13.21 4.83 -0.96
C TRP A 33 13.62 5.90 -2.00
N PRO A 34 14.93 6.19 -2.15
CA PRO A 34 15.39 7.25 -3.06
C PRO A 34 15.34 6.89 -4.56
N SER A 35 15.09 5.64 -4.95
CA SER A 35 15.38 5.14 -6.31
C SER A 35 14.19 4.60 -7.12
N HIS A 36 12.96 4.64 -6.61
CA HIS A 36 11.82 4.04 -7.33
C HIS A 36 10.78 5.07 -7.81
N PRO A 37 10.10 4.80 -8.94
CA PRO A 37 9.10 5.71 -9.47
C PRO A 37 7.97 5.92 -8.47
N HIS A 38 7.83 7.17 -8.04
CA HIS A 38 6.70 7.64 -7.26
C HIS A 38 5.66 8.24 -8.20
N TRP A 39 4.42 8.27 -7.74
CA TRP A 39 3.33 8.91 -8.45
C TRP A 39 2.57 9.80 -7.49
N ALA A 40 2.13 10.93 -8.00
CA ALA A 40 1.21 11.82 -7.34
C ALA A 40 -0.18 11.66 -7.98
N MET A 41 -1.21 11.80 -7.17
CA MET A 41 -2.58 11.97 -7.62
C MET A 41 -3.04 13.39 -7.31
N ASP A 42 -3.37 14.14 -8.33
CA ASP A 42 -3.94 15.48 -8.23
C ASP A 42 -5.38 15.52 -8.75
N SER A 43 -6.07 16.57 -8.31
CA SER A 43 -7.40 16.99 -8.75
C SER A 43 -7.38 18.51 -8.89
N ASP A 44 -8.43 19.09 -9.46
CA ASP A 44 -8.61 20.55 -9.49
C ASP A 44 -8.63 21.18 -8.08
N ARG A 45 -8.89 20.37 -7.05
CA ARG A 45 -8.92 20.80 -5.64
C ARG A 45 -7.57 20.63 -4.94
N GLY A 46 -6.59 20.06 -5.64
CA GLY A 46 -5.22 19.84 -5.17
C GLY A 46 -4.83 18.38 -5.06
N LEU A 47 -3.70 18.14 -4.36
CA LEU A 47 -3.09 16.82 -4.22
C LEU A 47 -3.95 15.89 -3.36
N ILE A 48 -4.40 14.79 -3.94
CA ILE A 48 -5.13 13.69 -3.27
C ILE A 48 -4.14 12.83 -2.47
N GLY A 49 -2.97 12.53 -3.02
CA GLY A 49 -1.98 11.71 -2.35
C GLY A 49 -0.79 11.35 -3.23
N MET A 50 0.12 10.57 -2.68
CA MET A 50 1.26 10.02 -3.39
C MET A 50 1.34 8.51 -3.15
N GLY A 51 1.88 7.77 -4.10
CA GLY A 51 2.14 6.35 -3.93
C GLY A 51 3.40 5.90 -4.64
N GLY A 52 3.69 4.62 -4.49
CA GLY A 52 4.80 3.97 -5.17
C GLY A 52 4.75 2.46 -5.03
N ALA A 53 5.69 1.81 -5.73
CA ALA A 53 5.99 0.40 -5.58
C ALA A 53 7.50 0.26 -5.40
N ASN A 54 7.91 -0.32 -4.27
CA ASN A 54 9.30 -0.54 -3.94
C ASN A 54 9.64 -2.02 -4.20
N PRO A 55 10.52 -2.33 -5.15
CA PRO A 55 10.95 -3.70 -5.39
C PRO A 55 11.51 -4.35 -4.12
N LEU A 56 11.08 -5.58 -3.85
CA LEU A 56 11.59 -6.43 -2.78
C LEU A 56 12.44 -7.58 -3.33
N ALA A 57 12.06 -8.09 -4.51
CA ALA A 57 12.72 -9.16 -5.24
C ALA A 57 12.28 -9.09 -6.73
N PRO A 58 12.90 -9.84 -7.66
CA PRO A 58 12.44 -9.91 -9.04
C PRO A 58 10.94 -10.23 -9.12
N GLY A 59 10.16 -9.34 -9.76
CA GLY A 59 8.70 -9.48 -9.90
C GLY A 59 7.87 -9.25 -8.63
N VAL A 60 8.50 -8.84 -7.51
CA VAL A 60 7.82 -8.59 -6.23
C VAL A 60 8.05 -7.18 -5.74
N ALA A 61 6.99 -6.45 -5.37
CA ALA A 61 7.11 -5.11 -4.81
C ALA A 61 6.21 -4.84 -3.60
N ALA A 62 6.71 -4.02 -2.68
CA ALA A 62 5.96 -3.40 -1.62
C ALA A 62 5.23 -2.15 -2.14
N ILE A 63 3.91 -2.16 -2.16
CA ILE A 63 3.12 -0.99 -2.57
C ILE A 63 2.80 -0.09 -1.39
N TRP A 64 2.78 1.22 -1.61
CA TRP A 64 2.42 2.18 -0.58
C TRP A 64 1.63 3.36 -1.16
N PHE A 65 0.79 3.96 -0.31
CA PHE A 65 0.01 5.14 -0.64
C PHE A 65 -0.15 6.02 0.60
N LEU A 66 0.15 7.31 0.44
CA LEU A 66 0.02 8.36 1.46
C LEU A 66 -0.98 9.40 0.94
N GLY A 67 -2.19 9.38 1.51
CA GLY A 67 -3.24 10.32 1.17
C GLY A 67 -3.10 11.66 1.89
N THR A 68 -3.73 12.68 1.33
CA THR A 68 -4.06 13.93 2.02
C THR A 68 -5.48 13.83 2.58
N ARG A 69 -6.00 14.92 3.18
CA ARG A 69 -7.41 14.97 3.57
C ARG A 69 -8.37 14.93 2.37
N LEU A 70 -7.90 15.30 1.17
CA LEU A 70 -8.71 15.21 -0.05
C LEU A 70 -8.98 13.76 -0.46
N ALA A 71 -8.11 12.80 -0.11
CA ALA A 71 -8.34 11.38 -0.37
C ALA A 71 -9.66 10.85 0.23
N ASP A 72 -10.09 11.40 1.37
CA ASP A 72 -11.38 11.06 1.98
C ASP A 72 -12.56 11.62 1.18
N ALA A 73 -12.46 12.88 0.75
CA ALA A 73 -13.49 13.55 -0.03
C ALA A 73 -13.60 13.00 -1.46
N GLU A 74 -12.48 12.51 -2.01
CA GLU A 74 -12.36 12.06 -3.40
C GLU A 74 -12.11 10.55 -3.51
N TRP A 75 -12.66 9.78 -2.57
CA TRP A 75 -12.39 8.36 -2.45
C TRP A 75 -12.62 7.58 -3.75
N ARG A 76 -13.61 7.97 -4.57
CA ARG A 76 -13.88 7.35 -5.88
C ARG A 76 -12.75 7.57 -6.86
N MET A 77 -12.25 8.81 -6.94
CA MET A 77 -11.13 9.17 -7.81
C MET A 77 -9.86 8.48 -7.34
N MET A 78 -9.55 8.56 -6.05
CA MET A 78 -8.43 7.84 -5.43
C MET A 78 -8.48 6.34 -5.75
N THR A 79 -9.64 5.70 -5.60
CA THR A 79 -9.81 4.26 -5.86
C THR A 79 -9.54 3.92 -7.32
N ARG A 80 -10.09 4.71 -8.28
CA ARG A 80 -9.86 4.51 -9.71
C ARG A 80 -8.38 4.67 -10.08
N LEU A 81 -7.71 5.68 -9.53
CA LEU A 81 -6.30 5.96 -9.77
C LEU A 81 -5.41 4.85 -9.17
N CYS A 82 -5.69 4.39 -7.95
CA CYS A 82 -5.02 3.21 -7.38
C CYS A 82 -5.18 1.97 -8.24
N ALA A 83 -6.40 1.66 -8.69
CA ALA A 83 -6.66 0.49 -9.54
C ALA A 83 -5.87 0.57 -10.86
N ARG A 84 -5.84 1.75 -11.50
CA ARG A 84 -5.05 1.98 -12.72
C ARG A 84 -3.55 1.78 -12.47
N PHE A 85 -3.03 2.30 -11.36
CA PHE A 85 -1.63 2.13 -10.98
C PHE A 85 -1.27 0.64 -10.83
N ILE A 86 -2.08 -0.12 -10.08
CA ILE A 86 -1.89 -1.55 -9.88
C ILE A 86 -1.89 -2.28 -11.23
N ALA A 87 -2.86 -1.99 -12.09
CA ALA A 87 -2.93 -2.59 -13.43
C ALA A 87 -1.69 -2.28 -14.28
N MET A 88 -1.20 -1.03 -14.26
CA MET A 88 -0.01 -0.62 -15.00
C MET A 88 1.27 -1.31 -14.49
N LYS A 89 1.37 -1.51 -13.17
CA LYS A 89 2.55 -2.12 -12.54
C LYS A 89 2.52 -3.65 -12.52
N GLN A 90 1.38 -4.27 -12.84
CA GLN A 90 1.23 -5.72 -12.81
C GLN A 90 2.19 -6.48 -13.74
N ALA A 91 2.58 -5.88 -14.87
CA ALA A 91 3.53 -6.49 -15.80
C ALA A 91 4.96 -6.50 -15.26
N GLU A 92 5.34 -5.45 -14.52
CA GLU A 92 6.65 -5.30 -13.89
C GLU A 92 6.73 -6.08 -12.56
N PHE A 93 5.65 -6.04 -11.78
CA PHE A 93 5.51 -6.70 -10.49
C PHE A 93 4.25 -7.57 -10.49
N PRO A 94 4.35 -8.83 -10.95
CA PRO A 94 3.24 -9.78 -10.87
C PRO A 94 2.72 -10.03 -9.45
N ARG A 95 3.55 -9.79 -8.43
CA ARG A 95 3.17 -9.87 -7.02
C ARG A 95 3.46 -8.54 -6.32
N MET A 96 2.40 -7.85 -5.93
CA MET A 96 2.50 -6.60 -5.17
C MET A 96 1.79 -6.72 -3.83
N GLY A 97 2.35 -6.18 -2.76
CA GLY A 97 1.74 -6.31 -1.43
C GLY A 97 2.30 -5.34 -0.42
N ASN A 98 1.83 -5.41 0.82
CA ASN A 98 2.46 -4.74 1.96
C ASN A 98 1.88 -5.33 3.27
N VAL A 99 2.16 -4.67 4.38
CA VAL A 99 1.57 -4.95 5.69
C VAL A 99 0.58 -3.87 6.12
N LEU A 100 -0.41 -4.26 6.91
CA LEU A 100 -1.43 -3.39 7.48
C LEU A 100 -1.71 -3.79 8.94
N PRO A 101 -2.01 -2.86 9.86
CA PRO A 101 -2.47 -3.24 11.21
C PRO A 101 -3.79 -4.03 11.18
N GLN A 102 -3.90 -5.06 12.02
CA GLN A 102 -5.04 -5.99 12.05
C GLN A 102 -6.41 -5.28 12.22
N GLY A 103 -6.47 -4.21 13.01
CA GLY A 103 -7.70 -3.48 13.33
C GLY A 103 -8.26 -2.57 12.22
N MET A 104 -7.63 -2.49 11.04
CA MET A 104 -8.04 -1.55 9.98
C MET A 104 -9.06 -2.13 8.99
N ALA A 105 -10.25 -2.53 9.48
CA ALA A 105 -11.28 -3.20 8.67
C ALA A 105 -11.71 -2.43 7.41
N THR A 106 -11.88 -1.10 7.49
CA THR A 106 -12.25 -0.27 6.32
C THR A 106 -11.17 -0.25 5.25
N ARG A 107 -9.89 -0.15 5.67
CA ARG A 107 -8.75 -0.21 4.74
C ARG A 107 -8.63 -1.59 4.11
N ARG A 108 -8.84 -2.66 4.89
CA ARG A 108 -8.86 -4.05 4.41
C ARG A 108 -9.92 -4.25 3.32
N ARG A 109 -11.15 -3.76 3.55
CA ARG A 109 -12.23 -3.81 2.54
C ARG A 109 -11.90 -3.04 1.27
N TRP A 110 -11.31 -1.84 1.41
CA TRP A 110 -10.87 -1.05 0.25
C TRP A 110 -9.75 -1.73 -0.54
N LEU A 111 -8.74 -2.31 0.12
CA LEU A 111 -7.70 -3.11 -0.53
C LEU A 111 -8.30 -4.34 -1.23
N ALA A 112 -9.25 -5.03 -0.61
CA ALA A 112 -9.95 -6.14 -1.25
C ALA A 112 -10.73 -5.70 -2.52
N HIS A 113 -11.32 -4.50 -2.51
CA HIS A 113 -11.95 -3.90 -3.69
C HIS A 113 -10.94 -3.57 -4.80
N LEU A 114 -9.70 -3.21 -4.44
CA LEU A 114 -8.60 -3.00 -5.38
C LEU A 114 -7.96 -4.30 -5.91
N GLY A 115 -8.46 -5.47 -5.49
CA GLY A 115 -7.95 -6.77 -5.96
C GLY A 115 -6.82 -7.35 -5.11
N PHE A 116 -6.62 -6.86 -3.89
CA PHE A 116 -5.75 -7.51 -2.92
C PHE A 116 -6.49 -8.64 -2.18
N ASP A 117 -5.70 -9.56 -1.65
CA ASP A 117 -6.09 -10.67 -0.81
C ASP A 117 -5.22 -10.74 0.45
N PHE A 118 -5.74 -11.39 1.47
CA PHE A 118 -5.14 -11.53 2.80
C PHE A 118 -5.00 -13.03 3.09
N PRO A 119 -4.00 -13.71 2.51
CA PRO A 119 -3.86 -15.16 2.59
C PRO A 119 -3.79 -15.64 4.04
N ALA A 120 -4.64 -16.59 4.38
CA ALA A 120 -4.66 -17.23 5.68
C ALA A 120 -3.41 -18.12 5.82
N GLY A 121 -2.35 -17.60 6.45
CA GLY A 121 -1.16 -18.38 6.77
C GLY A 121 0.18 -17.70 6.47
N GLU A 122 0.21 -16.68 5.61
CA GLU A 122 1.42 -15.87 5.42
C GLU A 122 1.54 -14.86 6.56
N ALA A 123 2.12 -15.34 7.66
CA ALA A 123 2.56 -14.59 8.82
C ALA A 123 1.70 -13.35 9.14
N GLN A 124 0.80 -13.50 10.12
CA GLN A 124 0.77 -12.47 11.15
C GLN A 124 2.24 -12.33 11.57
N GLN A 125 2.95 -11.30 11.11
CA GLN A 125 4.31 -11.06 11.58
C GLN A 125 4.18 -11.01 13.10
N GLY A 126 4.72 -12.03 13.76
CA GLY A 126 4.35 -12.48 15.10
C GLY A 126 4.31 -11.34 16.11
N GLU A 127 3.40 -11.42 17.08
CA GLU A 127 3.25 -10.49 18.23
C GLU A 127 2.99 -9.01 17.91
N CYS A 128 3.25 -8.52 16.69
CA CYS A 128 3.25 -7.11 16.33
C CYS A 128 1.91 -6.58 15.79
N GLY A 129 0.88 -7.42 15.67
CA GLY A 129 -0.46 -7.00 15.23
C GLY A 129 -0.57 -6.55 13.76
N LEU A 130 0.37 -6.96 12.91
CA LEU A 130 0.36 -6.69 11.46
C LEU A 130 -0.22 -7.88 10.67
N VAL A 131 -0.82 -7.59 9.52
CA VAL A 131 -1.23 -8.58 8.52
C VAL A 131 -0.63 -8.23 7.17
N THR A 132 -0.12 -9.25 6.49
CA THR A 132 0.36 -9.13 5.12
C THR A 132 -0.81 -9.21 4.14
N PHE A 133 -0.70 -8.50 3.03
CA PHE A 133 -1.65 -8.59 1.93
C PHE A 133 -0.91 -8.55 0.59
N TRP A 134 -1.49 -9.19 -0.43
CA TRP A 134 -0.91 -9.30 -1.76
C TRP A 134 -1.97 -9.13 -2.84
N THR A 135 -1.60 -8.69 -4.04
CA THR A 135 -2.47 -8.75 -5.22
C THR A 135 -2.90 -10.18 -5.42
N ARG A 136 -4.19 -10.41 -5.72
CA ARG A 136 -4.68 -11.75 -6.05
C ARG A 136 -3.84 -12.34 -7.17
N ALA A 137 -3.47 -13.61 -7.04
CA ALA A 137 -2.96 -14.37 -8.16
C ALA A 137 -3.98 -14.27 -9.29
N ARG A 138 -3.54 -13.92 -10.50
CA ARG A 138 -4.41 -14.08 -11.66
C ARG A 138 -4.70 -15.56 -11.78
N SER A 139 -5.96 -15.95 -11.61
CA SER A 139 -6.40 -17.29 -12.01
C SER A 139 -6.07 -17.42 -13.48
N THR A 140 -5.05 -18.20 -13.82
CA THR A 140 -4.96 -18.75 -15.16
C THR A 140 -6.17 -19.65 -15.30
N ALA A 141 -7.18 -19.21 -16.05
CA ALA A 141 -8.23 -20.13 -16.47
C ALA A 141 -7.52 -21.33 -17.14
N PRO A 142 -7.89 -22.57 -16.82
CA PRO A 142 -7.34 -23.72 -17.54
C PRO A 142 -7.61 -23.48 -19.03
N THR A 143 -6.55 -23.57 -19.85
CA THR A 143 -6.70 -23.62 -21.30
C THR A 143 -7.64 -24.79 -21.57
N PRO A 144 -8.78 -24.59 -22.25
CA PRO A 144 -9.57 -25.71 -22.72
C PRO A 144 -8.67 -26.51 -23.67
N GLU A 145 -8.43 -27.78 -23.33
CA GLU A 145 -7.86 -28.76 -24.26
C GLU A 145 -8.81 -28.99 -25.44
#